data_AF-A0A924WTQ2-F1
#
_entry.id   AF-A0A924WTQ2-F1
#
_cell.length_a   1.000
_cell.length_b   1.000
_cell.length_c   1.000
_cell.angle_alpha   90.00
_cell.angle_beta   90.00
_cell.angle_gamma   90.00
#
_symmetry.space_group_name_H-M   'P 1'
#
loop_
_entity.id
_entity.type
_entity.pdbx_description
1 polymer ?
#
loop_
_entity_poly.entity_id
_entity_poly.type
_entity_poly.pdbx_seq_one_letter_code
_entity_poly.pdbx_strand_id
1 'polypeptide(L)'
;MKTGIIIVDHGSRRMESNRALEEVARQFAARFAGTYPIVEPAHMELCEPSIDSAYANAVARGATRIVVAPYFLSVGKHWTRDIPSLLSQAALRHPGTEYQLVEPLGIDSLILDLLNKRVTQTAEPILQSGQTDPRGEGLEPTQRREQCTSCPFQVTPDGTIIDTRKNGV
;
A
#
# COMPACT_ATOMS: atom_id res chain seq x y z
N MET A 1 6.04 21.31 22.71
CA MET A 1 5.89 21.28 21.24
C MET A 1 4.79 20.27 20.91
N LYS A 2 3.77 20.65 20.14
CA LYS A 2 2.64 19.76 19.82
C LYS A 2 2.76 19.34 18.36
N THR A 3 2.70 18.03 18.11
CA THR A 3 2.85 17.47 16.76
C THR A 3 1.48 17.15 16.17
N GLY A 4 1.23 17.61 14.94
CA GLY A 4 0.11 17.19 14.10
C GLY A 4 0.56 16.15 13.09
N ILE A 5 -0.24 15.10 12.93
CA ILE A 5 -0.05 14.09 11.89
C ILE A 5 -1.02 14.36 10.75
N ILE A 6 -0.53 14.44 9.52
CA ILE A 6 -1.37 14.51 8.33
C ILE A 6 -1.19 13.20 7.57
N ILE A 7 -2.26 12.42 7.40
CA ILE A 7 -2.24 11.17 6.63
C ILE A 7 -2.75 11.48 5.23
N VAL A 8 -1.93 11.25 4.22
CA VAL A 8 -2.17 11.73 2.85
C VAL A 8 -2.36 10.59 1.88
N ASP A 9 -3.43 10.62 1.07
CA ASP A 9 -3.51 9.80 -0.15
C ASP A 9 -3.61 10.67 -1.43
N HIS A 10 -3.87 10.06 -2.58
CA HIS A 10 -4.00 10.79 -3.84
C HIS A 10 -5.30 11.61 -3.92
N GLY A 11 -6.34 11.21 -3.20
CA GLY A 11 -7.72 11.60 -3.45
C GLY A 11 -8.35 10.79 -4.59
N SER A 12 -9.67 10.74 -4.58
CA SER A 12 -10.44 10.03 -5.59
C SER A 12 -11.70 10.79 -5.97
N ARG A 13 -12.15 10.58 -7.21
CA ARG A 13 -13.50 10.97 -7.62
C ARG A 13 -14.59 10.08 -7.00
N ARG A 14 -14.20 8.93 -6.43
CA ARG A 14 -15.11 8.01 -5.73
C ARG A 14 -15.13 8.36 -4.24
N MET A 15 -16.29 8.75 -3.74
CA MET A 15 -16.48 9.16 -2.34
C MET A 15 -16.13 8.05 -1.35
N GLU A 16 -16.36 6.79 -1.72
CA GLU A 16 -16.06 5.63 -0.89
C GLU A 16 -14.56 5.50 -0.60
N SER A 17 -13.71 5.81 -1.58
CA SER A 17 -12.25 5.81 -1.40
C SER A 17 -11.81 6.90 -0.42
N ASN A 18 -12.36 8.11 -0.54
CA ASN A 18 -12.01 9.23 0.33
C ASN A 18 -12.43 8.95 1.78
N ARG A 19 -13.63 8.38 1.98
CA ARG A 19 -14.12 7.93 3.30
C ARG A 19 -13.22 6.86 3.93
N ALA A 20 -12.58 6.02 3.12
CA ALA A 20 -11.66 5.02 3.65
C ALA A 20 -10.43 5.68 4.30
N LEU A 21 -9.87 6.74 3.71
CA LEU A 21 -8.78 7.50 4.31
C LEU A 21 -9.23 8.23 5.59
N GLU A 22 -10.40 8.87 5.57
CA GLU A 22 -10.98 9.51 6.75
C GLU A 22 -11.11 8.52 7.91
N GLU A 23 -11.59 7.31 7.62
CA GLU A 23 -11.73 6.25 8.61
C GLU A 23 -10.38 5.76 9.13
N VAL A 24 -9.36 5.64 8.27
CA VAL A 24 -7.98 5.34 8.69
C VAL A 24 -7.47 6.40 9.64
N ALA A 25 -7.60 7.69 9.30
CA ALA A 25 -7.16 8.79 10.16
C ALA A 25 -7.88 8.80 11.50
N ARG A 26 -9.20 8.57 11.50
CA ARG A 26 -10.02 8.47 12.71
C ARG A 26 -9.59 7.31 13.60
N GLN A 27 -9.41 6.12 13.03
CA GLN A 27 -8.97 4.94 13.80
C GLN A 27 -7.55 5.11 14.33
N PHE A 28 -6.64 5.68 13.54
CA PHE A 28 -5.29 6.00 13.97
C PHE A 28 -5.30 6.98 15.15
N ALA A 29 -6.06 8.07 15.04
CA ALA A 29 -6.22 9.05 16.11
C ALA A 29 -6.77 8.41 17.39
N ALA A 30 -7.80 7.57 17.28
CA ALA A 30 -8.37 6.88 18.45
C ALA A 30 -7.37 5.89 19.08
N ARG A 31 -6.68 5.10 18.25
CA ARG A 31 -5.75 4.06 18.70
C ARG A 31 -4.49 4.61 19.36
N PHE A 32 -4.07 5.81 18.96
CA PHE A 32 -2.85 6.49 19.40
C PHE A 32 -3.13 7.85 20.07
N ALA A 33 -4.31 8.05 20.65
CA ALA A 33 -4.76 9.33 21.21
C ALA A 33 -3.82 9.90 22.29
N GLY A 34 -3.15 9.04 23.06
CA GLY A 34 -2.16 9.46 24.06
C GLY A 34 -0.84 9.98 23.48
N THR A 35 -0.54 9.65 22.22
CA THR A 35 0.71 10.00 21.54
C THR A 35 0.50 11.10 20.50
N TYR A 36 -0.58 11.01 19.72
CA TYR A 36 -0.88 11.89 18.59
C TYR A 36 -2.23 12.59 18.80
N PRO A 37 -2.25 13.74 19.51
CA PRO A 37 -3.49 14.44 19.84
C PRO A 37 -4.11 15.20 18.65
N ILE A 38 -3.36 15.33 17.54
CA ILE A 38 -3.80 15.99 16.31
C ILE A 38 -3.48 15.06 15.15
N VAL A 39 -4.53 14.63 14.45
CA VAL A 39 -4.46 13.80 13.25
C VAL A 39 -5.48 14.37 12.28
N GLU A 40 -5.08 14.60 11.04
CA GLU A 40 -5.91 15.12 9.95
C GLU A 40 -5.74 14.21 8.73
N PRO A 41 -6.82 13.78 8.05
CA PRO A 41 -6.71 13.23 6.71
C PRO A 41 -6.43 14.35 5.71
N ALA A 42 -5.78 14.03 4.60
CA ALA A 42 -5.66 14.93 3.46
C ALA A 42 -5.54 14.18 2.14
N HIS A 43 -5.90 14.84 1.06
CA HIS A 43 -5.80 14.35 -0.29
C HIS A 43 -4.86 15.25 -1.09
N MET A 44 -4.00 14.65 -1.91
CA MET A 44 -3.12 15.40 -2.80
C MET A 44 -3.91 16.23 -3.83
N GLU A 45 -5.00 15.67 -4.34
CA GLU A 45 -5.84 16.26 -5.38
C GLU A 45 -7.28 15.71 -5.34
N LEU A 46 -8.13 16.18 -6.25
CA LEU A 46 -9.48 15.66 -6.55
C LEU A 46 -10.57 15.86 -5.48
N CYS A 47 -10.23 15.99 -4.21
CA CYS A 47 -11.19 16.20 -3.13
C CYS A 47 -10.57 16.93 -1.93
N GLU A 48 -11.44 17.46 -1.07
CA GLU A 48 -11.07 17.98 0.24
C GLU A 48 -11.19 16.87 1.31
N PRO A 49 -10.46 16.96 2.43
CA PRO A 49 -9.50 18.01 2.76
C PRO A 49 -8.21 17.94 1.92
N SER A 50 -7.75 19.06 1.40
CA SER A 50 -6.44 19.19 0.76
C SER A 50 -5.31 19.21 1.80
N ILE A 51 -4.07 19.01 1.35
CA ILE A 51 -2.88 19.12 2.22
C ILE A 51 -2.82 20.49 2.92
N ASP A 52 -3.21 21.56 2.23
CA ASP A 52 -3.23 22.90 2.81
C ASP A 52 -4.28 23.04 3.93
N SER A 53 -5.52 22.61 3.67
CA SER A 53 -6.59 22.72 4.66
C SER A 53 -6.32 21.85 5.89
N ALA A 54 -5.78 20.64 5.70
CA ALA A 54 -5.32 19.79 6.80
C ALA A 54 -4.18 20.41 7.60
N TYR A 55 -3.21 21.06 6.94
CA TYR A 55 -2.12 21.77 7.61
C TYR A 55 -2.68 22.92 8.47
N ALA A 56 -3.52 23.77 7.90
CA ALA A 56 -4.14 24.89 8.59
C ALA A 56 -4.95 24.41 9.81
N ASN A 57 -5.72 23.33 9.67
CA ASN A 57 -6.49 22.73 10.76
C ASN A 57 -5.60 22.22 11.89
N ALA A 58 -4.50 21.52 11.55
CA ALA A 58 -3.55 21.05 12.54
C ALA A 58 -2.91 22.22 13.32
N VAL A 59 -2.53 23.29 12.62
CA VAL A 59 -1.99 24.52 13.24
C VAL A 59 -3.03 25.20 14.12
N ALA A 60 -4.28 25.32 13.67
CA ALA A 60 -5.37 25.89 14.47
C ALA A 60 -5.63 25.11 15.76
N ARG A 61 -5.36 23.80 15.76
CA ARG A 61 -5.40 22.92 16.95
C ARG A 61 -4.15 23.01 17.83
N GLY A 62 -3.21 23.90 17.48
CA GLY A 62 -2.00 24.22 18.23
C GLY A 62 -0.77 23.40 17.85
N ALA A 63 -0.77 22.70 16.70
CA ALA A 63 0.43 22.02 16.23
C ALA A 63 1.52 23.04 15.83
N THR A 64 2.74 22.82 16.34
CA THR A 64 3.93 23.59 15.96
C THR A 64 4.92 22.74 15.16
N ARG A 65 4.70 21.43 15.12
CA ARG A 65 5.38 20.46 14.25
C ARG A 65 4.34 19.69 13.46
N ILE A 66 4.53 19.53 12.16
CA ILE A 66 3.66 18.77 11.28
C ILE A 66 4.43 17.59 10.70
N VAL A 67 3.92 16.37 10.86
CA VAL A 67 4.47 15.17 10.24
C VAL A 67 3.47 14.66 9.23
N VAL A 68 3.92 14.47 8.00
CA VAL A 68 3.07 14.11 6.88
C VAL A 68 3.42 12.69 6.46
N ALA A 69 2.44 11.80 6.55
CA ALA A 69 2.58 10.38 6.34
C ALA A 69 1.80 9.95 5.09
N PRO A 70 2.48 9.64 3.97
CA PRO A 70 1.81 9.17 2.77
C PRO A 70 1.24 7.75 2.96
N TYR A 71 -0.06 7.60 2.75
CA TYR A 71 -0.79 6.33 2.79
C TYR A 71 -0.72 5.62 1.42
N PHE A 72 0.50 5.30 0.98
CA PHE A 72 0.76 4.63 -0.30
C PHE A 72 1.53 3.32 -0.11
N LEU A 73 1.05 2.24 -0.74
CA LEU A 73 1.74 0.95 -0.77
C LEU A 73 2.79 0.87 -1.89
N SER A 74 2.67 1.68 -2.93
CA SER A 74 3.60 1.70 -4.07
C SER A 74 4.23 3.07 -4.21
N VAL A 75 5.54 3.08 -4.45
CA VAL A 75 6.34 4.28 -4.69
C VAL A 75 6.19 4.72 -6.16
N GLY A 76 5.06 5.34 -6.49
CA GLY A 76 4.91 6.04 -7.77
C GLY A 76 5.79 7.30 -7.83
N LYS A 77 6.21 7.72 -9.02
CA LYS A 77 7.07 8.91 -9.21
C LYS A 77 6.45 10.25 -8.79
N HIS A 78 5.13 10.30 -8.57
CA HIS A 78 4.39 11.55 -8.40
C HIS A 78 4.47 12.10 -6.96
N TRP A 79 4.40 11.26 -5.94
CA TRP A 79 4.36 11.74 -4.55
C TRP A 79 5.70 12.39 -4.09
N THR A 80 6.84 11.90 -4.61
CA THR A 80 8.18 12.38 -4.22
C THR A 80 8.46 13.83 -4.60
N ARG A 81 7.70 14.39 -5.54
CA ARG A 81 7.79 15.80 -5.93
C ARG A 81 6.57 16.60 -5.50
N ASP A 82 5.39 16.04 -5.69
CA ASP A 82 4.15 16.80 -5.57
C ASP A 82 3.79 17.08 -4.09
N ILE A 83 3.95 16.09 -3.19
CA ILE A 83 3.71 16.30 -1.75
C ILE A 83 4.68 17.34 -1.15
N PRO A 84 6.02 17.25 -1.36
CA PRO A 84 6.93 18.28 -0.87
C PRO A 84 6.57 19.69 -1.34
N SER A 85 6.15 19.84 -2.60
CA SER A 85 5.73 21.14 -3.16
C SER A 85 4.49 21.68 -2.45
N LEU A 86 3.44 20.85 -2.31
CA LEU A 86 2.20 21.23 -1.63
C LEU A 86 2.43 21.58 -0.16
N LEU A 87 3.27 20.81 0.54
CA LEU A 87 3.64 21.07 1.93
C LEU A 87 4.44 22.35 2.10
N SER A 88 5.39 22.62 1.20
CA SER A 88 6.17 23.86 1.25
C SER A 88 5.26 25.08 1.07
N GLN A 89 4.28 24.99 0.16
CA GLN A 89 3.29 26.05 -0.03
C GLN A 89 2.39 26.26 1.18
N ALA A 90 1.93 25.18 1.83
CA ALA A 90 1.16 25.26 3.07
C ALA A 90 1.98 25.89 4.20
N ALA A 91 3.23 25.47 4.38
CA ALA A 91 4.12 25.99 5.41
C ALA A 91 4.41 27.50 5.27
N LEU A 92 4.47 28.04 4.04
CA LEU A 92 4.64 29.49 3.81
C LEU A 92 3.53 30.33 4.46
N ARG A 93 2.31 29.78 4.61
CA ARG A 93 1.18 30.46 5.26
C ARG A 93 1.21 30.40 6.79
N HIS A 94 2.09 29.57 7.36
CA HIS A 94 2.18 29.34 8.80
C HIS A 94 3.62 29.54 9.30
N PRO A 95 4.16 30.77 9.23
CA PRO A 95 5.51 31.06 9.72
C PRO A 95 5.58 30.80 11.22
N GLY A 96 6.34 29.79 11.63
CA GLY A 96 6.43 29.33 13.02
C GLY A 96 6.20 27.83 13.22
N THR A 97 5.83 27.11 12.15
CA THR A 97 5.74 25.64 12.18
C THR A 97 6.90 24.98 11.44
N GLU A 98 7.32 23.84 11.96
CA GLU A 98 8.24 22.93 11.29
C GLU A 98 7.45 21.78 10.65
N TYR A 99 7.90 21.26 9.52
CA TYR A 99 7.27 20.09 8.90
C TYR A 99 8.28 19.03 8.46
N GLN A 100 7.82 17.78 8.45
CA GLN A 100 8.58 16.63 7.99
C GLN A 100 7.68 15.73 7.15
N LEU A 101 8.15 15.34 5.97
CA LEU A 101 7.56 14.28 5.18
C LEU A 101 8.26 12.96 5.54
N VAL A 102 7.49 11.94 5.89
CA VAL A 102 8.03 10.58 6.11
C VAL A 102 7.86 9.71 4.87
N GLU A 103 8.53 8.58 4.87
CA GLU A 103 8.38 7.60 3.80
C GLU A 103 6.94 7.06 3.75
N PRO A 104 6.45 6.73 2.53
CA PRO A 104 5.17 6.04 2.38
C PRO A 104 5.21 4.66 3.03
N LEU A 105 4.03 4.08 3.29
CA LEU A 105 3.93 2.72 3.84
C LEU A 105 4.76 1.69 3.08
N GLY A 106 4.74 1.74 1.75
CA GLY A 106 5.64 0.99 0.89
C GLY A 106 5.72 -0.51 1.19
N ILE A 107 6.93 -1.06 1.04
CA ILE A 107 7.26 -2.44 1.40
C ILE A 107 7.83 -2.43 2.81
N ASP A 108 7.02 -2.89 3.77
CA ASP A 108 7.40 -3.02 5.17
C ASP A 108 7.03 -4.41 5.70
N SER A 109 7.81 -4.93 6.65
CA SER A 109 7.56 -6.22 7.30
C SER A 109 6.13 -6.34 7.86
N LEU A 110 5.59 -5.27 8.45
CA LEU A 110 4.23 -5.25 9.01
C LEU A 110 3.15 -5.27 7.92
N ILE A 111 3.44 -4.72 6.74
CA ILE A 111 2.57 -4.84 5.57
C ILE A 111 2.57 -6.29 5.05
N LEU A 112 3.73 -6.95 5.01
CA LEU A 112 3.84 -8.37 4.66
C LEU A 112 3.10 -9.26 5.67
N ASP A 113 3.20 -8.97 6.97
CA ASP A 113 2.46 -9.68 8.02
C ASP A 113 0.95 -9.47 7.88
N LEU A 114 0.51 -8.25 7.56
CA LEU A 114 -0.89 -7.96 7.29
C LEU A 114 -1.39 -8.71 6.04
N LEU A 115 -0.59 -8.77 4.98
CA LEU A 115 -0.90 -9.57 3.79
C LEU A 115 -1.02 -11.05 4.14
N ASN A 116 -0.07 -11.61 4.89
CA ASN A 116 -0.13 -12.99 5.36
C ASN A 116 -1.38 -13.24 6.20
N LYS A 117 -1.76 -12.31 7.08
CA LYS A 117 -3.02 -12.37 7.84
C LYS A 117 -4.23 -12.42 6.91
N ARG A 118 -4.27 -11.65 5.82
CA ARG A 118 -5.38 -11.69 4.84
C ARG A 118 -5.40 -13.01 4.05
N VAL A 119 -4.24 -13.49 3.65
CA VAL A 119 -4.08 -14.75 2.89
C VAL A 119 -4.46 -15.96 3.75
N THR A 120 -4.18 -15.95 5.05
CA THR A 120 -4.52 -17.04 5.97
C THR A 120 -5.94 -16.96 6.52
N GLN A 121 -6.65 -15.86 6.27
CA GLN A 121 -8.06 -15.67 6.65
C GLN A 121 -9.06 -16.32 5.67
N THR A 122 -8.60 -16.87 4.54
CA THR A 122 -9.46 -17.68 3.67
C THR A 122 -9.80 -19.01 4.36
N ALA A 123 -11.08 -19.39 4.30
CA ALA A 123 -11.61 -20.60 4.94
C ALA A 123 -11.09 -21.92 4.32
N GLU A 124 -10.31 -21.85 3.26
CA GLU A 124 -9.65 -23.01 2.66
C GLU A 124 -8.17 -23.00 3.02
N PRO A 125 -7.64 -24.09 3.63
CA PRO A 125 -6.21 -24.24 3.81
C PRO A 125 -5.53 -24.13 2.45
N ILE A 126 -4.57 -23.22 2.33
CA ILE A 126 -3.60 -23.29 1.24
C ILE A 126 -2.92 -24.64 1.41
N LEU A 127 -3.27 -25.60 0.55
CA LEU A 127 -2.64 -26.91 0.51
C LEU A 127 -1.14 -26.65 0.46
N GLN A 128 -0.43 -26.98 1.55
CA GLN A 128 1.02 -27.02 1.53
C GLN A 128 1.39 -28.06 0.48
N SER A 129 1.85 -27.62 -0.68
CA SER A 129 2.46 -28.50 -1.68
C SER A 129 3.80 -28.98 -1.13
N GLY A 130 3.70 -29.95 -0.22
CA GLY A 130 4.79 -30.56 0.52
C GLY A 130 4.36 -31.82 1.27
N GLN A 131 3.16 -32.37 1.02
CA GLN A 131 2.85 -33.73 1.40
C GLN A 131 3.65 -34.69 0.51
N THR A 132 4.81 -35.13 1.00
CA THR A 132 5.40 -36.39 0.57
C THR A 132 4.40 -37.51 0.84
N ASP A 133 4.09 -38.29 -0.19
CA ASP A 133 3.26 -39.50 -0.08
C ASP A 133 3.73 -40.36 1.12
N PRO A 134 2.84 -40.73 2.06
CA PRO A 134 3.20 -41.62 3.17
C PRO A 134 3.62 -43.03 2.75
N ARG A 135 3.60 -43.36 1.45
CA ARG A 135 4.06 -44.65 0.89
C ARG A 135 5.39 -44.60 0.15
N GLY A 136 6.13 -43.49 0.19
CA GLY A 136 7.55 -43.51 -0.20
C GLY A 136 7.85 -44.00 -1.62
N GLU A 137 6.99 -43.73 -2.60
CA GLU A 137 7.33 -43.92 -4.01
C GLU A 137 7.24 -42.57 -4.74
N GLY A 138 8.41 -42.01 -5.04
CA GLY A 138 8.51 -40.84 -5.91
C GLY A 138 8.06 -41.23 -7.32
N LEU A 139 7.02 -40.57 -7.84
CA LEU A 139 6.70 -40.65 -9.25
C LEU A 139 7.84 -40.00 -10.05
N GLU A 140 8.53 -40.83 -10.83
CA GLU A 140 9.62 -40.45 -11.72
C GLU A 140 9.24 -39.25 -12.62
N PRO A 141 10.17 -38.33 -12.93
CA PRO A 141 9.89 -37.09 -13.68
C PRO A 141 9.25 -37.31 -15.06
N THR A 142 9.33 -38.52 -15.62
CA THR A 142 8.83 -38.87 -16.96
C THR A 142 7.30 -38.95 -17.03
N GLN A 143 6.59 -39.19 -15.92
CA GLN A 143 5.13 -39.37 -15.93
C GLN A 143 4.32 -38.06 -15.84
N ARG A 144 4.96 -36.91 -15.66
CA ARG A 144 4.28 -35.60 -15.69
C ARG A 144 3.96 -35.07 -17.09
N ARG A 145 4.58 -35.62 -18.15
CA ARG A 145 4.45 -35.09 -19.51
C ARG A 145 3.13 -35.46 -20.21
N GLU A 146 2.41 -36.47 -19.76
CA GLU A 146 1.29 -37.03 -20.53
C GLU A 146 -0.07 -36.40 -20.25
N GLN A 147 -0.21 -35.53 -19.23
CA GLN A 147 -1.50 -34.95 -18.84
C GLN A 147 -1.74 -33.51 -19.33
N CYS A 148 -0.84 -32.95 -20.13
CA CYS A 148 -1.00 -31.61 -20.69
C CYS A 148 -1.10 -31.65 -22.22
N THR A 149 -1.92 -32.54 -22.77
CA THR A 149 -2.16 -32.65 -24.22
C THR A 149 -3.00 -31.50 -24.80
N SER A 150 -3.54 -30.62 -23.97
CA SER A 150 -4.34 -29.44 -24.38
C SER A 150 -3.65 -28.10 -24.13
N CYS A 151 -2.44 -28.08 -23.60
CA CYS A 151 -1.74 -26.82 -23.31
C CYS A 151 -0.98 -26.35 -24.56
N PRO A 152 -1.30 -25.17 -25.12
CA PRO A 152 -0.59 -24.63 -26.28
C PRO A 152 0.81 -24.10 -25.93
N PHE A 153 1.31 -24.38 -24.72
CA PHE A 153 2.61 -23.93 -24.24
C PHE A 153 3.54 -25.13 -24.05
N GLN A 154 4.66 -25.14 -24.78
CA GLN A 154 5.73 -26.11 -24.62
C GLN A 154 6.90 -25.48 -23.85
N VAL A 155 7.48 -26.22 -22.91
CA VAL A 155 8.67 -25.80 -22.18
C VAL A 155 9.88 -26.53 -22.74
N THR A 156 10.87 -25.76 -23.19
CA THR A 156 12.17 -26.23 -23.69
C THR A 156 13.07 -26.71 -22.55
N PRO A 157 14.13 -27.49 -22.83
CA PRO A 157 15.05 -27.99 -21.80
C PRO A 157 15.73 -26.89 -20.96
N ASP A 158 15.89 -25.68 -21.51
CA ASP A 158 16.43 -24.48 -20.84
C ASP A 158 15.37 -23.69 -20.05
N GLY A 159 14.11 -24.16 -20.02
CA GLY A 159 13.03 -23.54 -19.26
C GLY A 159 12.26 -22.45 -19.99
N THR A 160 12.57 -22.18 -21.26
CA THR A 160 11.85 -21.20 -22.09
C THR A 160 10.46 -21.74 -22.47
N ILE A 161 9.41 -20.93 -22.27
CA ILE A 161 8.02 -21.27 -22.61
C ILE A 161 7.68 -20.76 -24.02
N ILE A 162 7.26 -21.66 -24.91
CA ILE A 162 6.90 -21.40 -26.31
C ILE A 162 5.39 -21.58 -26.50
N ASP A 163 4.68 -20.58 -27.03
CA ASP A 163 3.28 -20.71 -27.48
C ASP A 163 3.24 -21.31 -28.90
N THR A 164 2.80 -22.55 -29.02
CA THR A 164 2.77 -23.28 -30.30
C THR A 164 1.70 -22.78 -31.27
N ARG A 165 0.78 -21.91 -30.83
CA ARG A 165 -0.23 -21.30 -31.72
C ARG A 165 0.32 -20.16 -32.57
N LYS A 166 1.50 -19.61 -32.22
CA LYS A 166 2.08 -18.44 -32.90
C LYS A 166 2.98 -18.76 -34.11
N ASN A 167 3.21 -20.04 -34.41
CA ASN A 167 4.03 -20.48 -35.55
C ASN A 167 3.22 -21.14 -36.68
N GLY A 168 2.03 -20.61 -36.97
CA GLY A 168 1.29 -20.94 -38.19
C GLY A 168 1.67 -20.01 -39.34
N VAL A 169 2.57 -20.46 -40.20
CA VAL A 169 2.55 -20.18 -41.65
C VAL A 169 2.03 -21.44 -42.32
#